data_AF-A0A2V4NNT0-F1
#
_entry.id   AF-A0A2V4NNT0-F1
#
_cell.length_a   1.000
_cell.length_b   1.000
_cell.length_c   1.000
_cell.angle_alpha   90.00
_cell.angle_beta   90.00
_cell.angle_gamma   90.00
#
_symmetry.space_group_name_H-M   'P 1'
#
loop_
_entity.id
_entity.type
_entity.pdbx_description
1 polymer ?
#
loop_
_entity_poly.entity_id
_entity_poly.type
_entity_poly.pdbx_seq_one_letter_code
_entity_poly.pdbx_strand_id
1 'polypeptide(L)'
;EWAEKRNVRLEYIQPGKPQQNAYIERYNRNVRPSHRNCVSTAGQRDEWLGQYIFETIEEAQDQATEWLWTYNNERPNMAIGGMTPAMKLRTAA
;
A
#
# COMPACT_ATOMS: atom_id res chain seq x y z
N GLU A 1 -16.85 19.15 -4.79
CA GLU A 1 -16.45 19.79 -6.07
C GLU A 1 -15.57 18.97 -7.01
N TRP A 2 -14.28 18.68 -6.74
CA TRP A 2 -13.40 17.99 -7.72
C TRP A 2 -13.92 16.60 -8.14
N ALA A 3 -14.40 15.82 -7.17
CA ALA A 3 -14.91 14.46 -7.40
C ALA A 3 -16.19 14.46 -8.25
N GLU A 4 -17.14 15.33 -7.91
CA GLU A 4 -18.39 15.52 -8.66
C GLU A 4 -18.11 15.97 -10.10
N LYS A 5 -17.16 16.90 -10.31
CA LYS A 5 -16.73 17.35 -11.64
C LYS A 5 -16.15 16.22 -12.50
N ARG A 6 -15.64 15.16 -11.88
CA ARG A 6 -15.11 13.95 -12.55
C ARG A 6 -16.07 12.77 -12.53
N ASN A 7 -17.32 12.99 -12.10
CA ASN A 7 -18.31 11.95 -11.92
C ASN A 7 -17.82 10.79 -11.00
N VAL A 8 -16.97 11.12 -10.03
CA VAL A 8 -16.47 10.19 -9.01
C VAL A 8 -17.40 10.24 -7.81
N ARG A 9 -18.05 9.12 -7.50
CA ARG A 9 -18.86 8.96 -6.29
C ARG A 9 -17.95 8.75 -5.08
N LEU A 10 -18.10 9.58 -4.05
CA LEU A 10 -17.43 9.38 -2.77
C LEU A 10 -18.23 8.40 -1.91
N GLU A 11 -17.59 7.32 -1.49
CA GLU A 11 -18.19 6.36 -0.56
C GLU A 11 -17.47 6.45 0.79
N TYR A 12 -18.22 6.90 1.81
CA TYR A 12 -17.72 6.99 3.17
C TYR A 12 -17.97 5.68 3.92
N ILE A 13 -17.03 5.31 4.79
CA ILE A 13 -17.26 4.24 5.75
C ILE A 13 -18.38 4.62 6.71
N GLN A 14 -19.19 3.64 7.11
CA GLN A 14 -20.23 3.87 8.09
C GLN A 14 -19.61 4.04 9.48
N PRO A 15 -20.14 4.98 10.30
CA PRO A 15 -19.72 5.11 11.70
C PRO A 15 -19.81 3.76 12.42
N GLY A 16 -18.74 3.38 13.13
CA GLY A 16 -18.67 2.11 13.86
C GLY A 16 -18.41 0.87 12.99
N LYS A 17 -18.15 0.99 11.68
CA LYS A 17 -17.81 -0.14 10.79
C LYS A 17 -16.40 -0.03 10.18
N PRO A 18 -15.33 -0.07 11.00
CA PRO A 18 -13.95 0.06 10.51
C PRO A 18 -13.54 -1.05 9.52
N GLN A 19 -14.19 -2.22 9.58
CA GLN A 19 -13.95 -3.32 8.64
C GLN A 19 -14.19 -2.95 7.18
N GLN A 20 -15.02 -1.94 6.88
CA GLN A 20 -15.24 -1.48 5.51
C GLN A 20 -13.96 -0.89 4.88
N ASN A 21 -12.99 -0.44 5.69
CA ASN A 21 -11.69 0.04 5.22
C ASN A 21 -10.56 -1.00 5.31
N ALA A 22 -10.85 -2.24 5.69
CA ALA A 22 -9.82 -3.19 6.12
C ALA A 22 -8.73 -3.46 5.07
N TYR A 23 -9.09 -3.48 3.77
CA TYR A 23 -8.13 -3.67 2.69
C TYR A 23 -7.18 -2.48 2.52
N ILE A 24 -7.71 -1.25 2.61
CA ILE A 24 -6.92 -0.02 2.54
C ILE A 24 -6.01 0.09 3.76
N GLU A 25 -6.52 -0.20 4.96
CA GLU A 25 -5.72 -0.20 6.19
C GLU A 25 -4.59 -1.23 6.14
N ARG A 26 -4.85 -2.42 5.58
CA ARG A 26 -3.83 -3.44 5.37
C ARG A 26 -2.78 -2.98 4.37
N TYR A 27 -3.19 -2.34 3.27
CA TYR A 27 -2.25 -1.76 2.31
C TYR A 27 -1.38 -0.68 2.96
N ASN A 28 -1.99 0.28 3.68
CA ASN A 28 -1.28 1.36 4.38
C ASN A 28 -0.25 0.82 5.39
N ARG A 29 -0.56 -0.30 6.06
CA ARG A 29 0.39 -0.99 6.94
C ARG A 29 1.59 -1.56 6.18
N ASN A 30 1.43 -1.99 4.94
CA ASN A 30 2.55 -2.48 4.13
C ASN A 30 3.43 -1.33 3.56
N VAL A 31 2.88 -0.12 3.48
CA VAL A 31 3.62 1.07 3.04
C VAL A 31 4.41 1.67 4.22
N ARG A 32 3.87 1.59 5.44
CA ARG A 32 4.43 2.23 6.64
C ARG A 32 5.14 1.20 7.53
N PRO A 33 6.40 1.42 7.93
CA PRO A 33 7.05 0.61 8.94
C PRO A 33 6.27 0.69 10.24
N SER A 34 5.96 -0.46 10.83
CA SER A 34 5.62 -0.46 12.23
C SER A 34 6.92 -0.32 13.02
N HIS A 35 7.06 0.74 13.81
CA HIS A 35 8.12 0.92 14.82
C HIS A 35 8.10 -0.14 15.94
N ARG A 36 7.50 -1.32 15.72
CA ARG A 36 7.65 -2.44 16.65
C ARG A 36 9.02 -3.07 16.44
N ASN A 37 10.01 -2.42 17.02
CA ASN A 37 11.07 -3.12 17.73
C ASN A 37 10.40 -4.15 18.63
N CYS A 38 10.39 -5.43 18.23
CA CYS A 38 10.23 -6.60 19.09
C CYS A 38 10.17 -7.85 18.18
N VAL A 39 11.35 -8.47 18.02
CA VAL A 39 11.62 -9.90 17.82
C VAL A 39 10.43 -10.79 17.44
N SER A 40 10.35 -11.22 16.18
CA SER A 40 10.05 -12.62 15.81
C SER A 40 10.11 -12.82 14.30
N THR A 41 11.11 -13.59 13.87
CA THR A 41 11.08 -14.62 12.81
C THR A 41 9.84 -14.64 11.88
N ALA A 42 9.85 -13.82 10.84
CA ALA A 42 9.21 -14.10 9.54
C ALA A 42 9.68 -13.04 8.53
N GLY A 43 10.31 -13.50 7.45
CA GLY A 43 11.11 -12.73 6.49
C GLY A 43 10.60 -11.33 6.12
N GLN A 44 11.56 -10.39 6.08
CA GLN A 44 11.52 -9.07 5.42
C GLN A 44 10.23 -8.26 5.64
N ARG A 45 10.16 -7.57 6.78
CA ARG A 45 9.18 -6.49 7.05
C ARG A 45 9.86 -5.14 7.28
N ASP A 46 10.93 -4.92 6.54
CA ASP A 46 11.65 -3.66 6.49
C ASP A 46 11.09 -2.82 5.34
N GLU A 47 9.91 -2.25 5.54
CA GLU A 47 9.15 -1.58 4.47
C GLU A 47 9.54 -0.11 4.36
N TRP A 48 10.11 0.23 3.19
CA TRP A 48 10.40 1.54 2.59
C TRP A 48 10.63 2.74 3.53
N LEU A 49 9.61 3.31 4.16
CA LEU A 49 9.73 4.53 4.98
C LEU A 49 10.63 4.40 6.23
N GLY A 50 11.07 3.18 6.58
CA GLY A 50 11.85 2.90 7.80
C GLY A 50 13.29 2.48 7.53
N GLN A 51 13.65 2.37 6.25
CA GLN A 51 14.97 1.95 5.80
C GLN A 51 15.82 3.13 5.30
N TYR A 52 15.19 4.28 5.03
CA TYR A 52 15.84 5.43 4.42
C TYR A 52 15.59 6.69 5.24
N ILE A 53 16.66 7.46 5.45
CA ILE A 53 16.57 8.87 5.86
C ILE A 53 16.61 9.65 4.55
N PHE A 54 15.56 10.42 4.28
CA PHE A 54 15.50 11.26 3.09
C PHE A 54 16.01 12.65 3.44
N GLU A 55 16.89 13.18 2.60
CA GLU A 55 17.42 14.54 2.76
C GLU A 55 16.54 15.57 2.04
N THR A 56 15.79 15.13 1.01
CA THR A 56 14.90 16.00 0.22
C THR A 56 13.54 15.35 -0.07
N ILE A 57 12.57 16.19 -0.44
CA ILE A 57 11.24 15.72 -0.89
C ILE A 57 11.35 14.94 -2.20
N GLU A 58 12.25 15.36 -3.10
CA GLU A 58 12.45 14.74 -4.41
C GLU A 58 12.94 13.29 -4.25
N GLU A 59 13.95 13.08 -3.41
CA GLU A 59 14.46 11.74 -3.07
C GLU A 59 13.36 10.84 -2.49
N ALA A 60 12.52 11.38 -1.59
CA ALA A 60 11.39 10.65 -1.04
C ALA A 60 10.37 10.28 -2.13
N GLN A 61 10.13 11.16 -3.12
CA GLN A 61 9.20 10.89 -4.22
C GLN A 61 9.73 9.83 -5.19
N ASP A 62 11.02 9.88 -5.52
CA ASP A 62 11.66 8.92 -6.40
C ASP A 62 11.64 7.52 -5.80
N GLN A 63 12.04 7.41 -4.53
CA GLN A 63 12.06 6.12 -3.85
C GLN A 63 10.63 5.58 -3.64
N ALA A 64 9.63 6.46 -3.44
CA ALA A 64 8.22 6.07 -3.39
C ALA A 64 7.74 5.46 -4.71
N THR A 65 8.15 6.08 -5.81
CA THR A 65 7.76 5.71 -7.17
C THR A 65 8.34 4.35 -7.53
N GLU A 66 9.63 4.14 -7.26
CA GLU A 66 10.30 2.86 -7.46
C GLU A 66 9.64 1.76 -6.61
N TRP A 67 9.43 2.03 -5.31
CA TRP A 67 8.81 1.05 -4.42
C TRP A 67 7.39 0.67 -4.85
N LEU A 68 6.58 1.66 -5.27
CA LEU A 68 5.23 1.43 -5.77
C LEU A 68 5.24 0.57 -7.04
N TRP A 69 6.20 0.79 -7.93
CA TRP A 69 6.36 -0.02 -9.14
C TRP A 69 6.70 -1.47 -8.79
N THR A 70 7.69 -1.70 -7.92
CA THR A 70 8.07 -3.05 -7.47
C THR A 70 6.92 -3.77 -6.77
N TYR A 71 6.18 -3.07 -5.89
CA TYR A 71 5.02 -3.65 -5.20
C TYR A 71 3.94 -4.12 -6.19
N ASN A 72 3.64 -3.30 -7.19
CA ASN A 72 2.57 -3.60 -8.14
C ASN A 72 2.95 -4.67 -9.17
N ASN A 73 4.22 -4.72 -9.57
CA ASN A 73 4.66 -5.53 -10.71
C ASN A 73 5.39 -6.82 -10.31
N GLU A 74 6.11 -6.82 -9.19
CA GLU A 74 7.04 -7.91 -8.84
C GLU A 74 6.66 -8.63 -7.55
N ARG A 75 6.11 -7.92 -6.55
CA ARG A 75 5.83 -8.52 -5.23
C ARG A 75 4.56 -9.40 -5.27
N PRO A 76 4.68 -10.73 -5.07
CA PRO A 76 3.51 -11.60 -5.01
C PRO A 76 2.71 -11.34 -3.72
N ASN A 77 1.39 -11.23 -3.84
CA ASN A 77 0.49 -10.99 -2.72
C ASN A 77 -0.37 -12.23 -2.43
N MET A 78 -0.08 -12.89 -1.31
CA MET A 78 -0.77 -14.11 -0.90
C MET A 78 -2.27 -13.93 -0.63
N ALA A 79 -2.72 -12.70 -0.33
CA ALA A 79 -4.16 -12.42 -0.16
C ALA A 79 -4.95 -12.56 -1.47
N ILE A 80 -4.26 -12.47 -2.60
CA ILE A 80 -4.84 -12.55 -3.95
C ILE A 80 -4.29 -13.76 -4.72
N GLY A 81 -3.95 -14.84 -4.01
CA GLY A 81 -3.51 -16.10 -4.62
C GLY A 81 -2.05 -16.11 -5.05
N GLY A 82 -1.21 -15.25 -4.47
CA GLY A 82 0.23 -15.20 -4.79
C GLY A 82 0.54 -14.46 -6.09
N MET A 83 -0.45 -13.81 -6.70
CA MET A 83 -0.25 -12.96 -7.88
C MET A 83 0.20 -11.56 -7.47
N THR A 84 0.85 -10.84 -8.40
CA THR A 84 1.12 -9.41 -8.22
C THR A 84 -0.16 -8.60 -8.44
N PRO A 85 -0.30 -7.41 -7.83
CA PRO A 85 -1.46 -6.55 -8.04
C PRO A 85 -1.77 -6.27 -9.51
N ALA A 86 -0.74 -6.02 -10.34
CA ALA A 86 -0.91 -5.78 -11.77
C ALA A 86 -1.45 -7.02 -12.51
N MET A 87 -1.00 -8.23 -12.15
CA MET A 87 -1.57 -9.48 -12.69
C MET A 87 -3.05 -9.63 -12.32
N LYS A 88 -3.40 -9.34 -11.06
CA LYS A 88 -4.78 -9.40 -10.62
C LYS A 88 -5.68 -8.40 -11.33
N LEU A 89 -5.18 -7.19 -11.59
CA LEU A 89 -5.90 -6.18 -12.37
C LEU A 89 -6.17 -6.66 -13.80
N ARG A 90 -5.14 -7.21 -14.48
CA ARG A 90 -5.27 -7.74 -15.85
C ARG A 90 -6.23 -8.91 -15.97
N THR A 91 -6.41 -9.69 -14.92
CA THR A 91 -7.33 -10.85 -14.90
C THR A 91 -8.75 -10.48 -14.49
N ALA A 92 -8.97 -9.27 -13.98
CA ALA A 92 -10.28 -8.76 -13.60
C ALA A 92 -10.95 -7.92 -14.71
N ALA A 93 -10.20 -7.61 -15.78
CA ALA A 93 -10.68 -6.96 -16.99
C ALA A 93 -11.16 -8.01 -18.01
#